data_AF-A0A7J0BRQ7-F1
#
_entry.id   AF-A0A7J0BRQ7-F1
#
_cell.length_a   1.000
_cell.length_b   1.000
_cell.length_c   1.000
_cell.angle_alpha   90.00
_cell.angle_beta   90.00
_cell.angle_gamma   90.00
#
_symmetry.space_group_name_H-M   'P 1'
#
loop_
_entity.id
_entity.type
_entity.pdbx_description
1 polymer ?
#
loop_
_entity_poly.entity_id
_entity_poly.type
_entity_poly.pdbx_seq_one_letter_code
_entity_poly.pdbx_strand_id
1 'polypeptide(L)'
;MRKSLFIALVAALALAFALPLVAAEAPADGYRMEATKMPVVFNHSTHASAQCADCHHPVDGKENFGKCSTEGCHSTAEADKNVKGSYYKVIHDRKAGTVATCISCHNDVAGADKDKKKALTGCKQSSCHP
;
A
#
# COMPACT_ATOMS: atom_id res chain seq x y z
N MET A 1 -0.47 -26.77 45.87
CA MET A 1 0.61 -26.74 44.85
C MET A 1 0.08 -26.71 43.41
N ARG A 2 -0.79 -27.65 42.97
CA ARG A 2 -1.35 -27.65 41.59
C ARG A 2 -2.17 -26.40 41.23
N LYS A 3 -3.09 -25.96 42.09
CA LYS A 3 -3.96 -24.78 41.81
C LYS A 3 -3.18 -23.47 41.70
N SER A 4 -2.13 -23.31 42.52
CA SER A 4 -1.25 -22.13 42.51
C SER A 4 -0.38 -22.04 41.25
N LEU A 5 0.06 -23.19 40.71
CA LEU A 5 0.77 -23.24 39.43
C LEU A 5 -0.14 -22.87 38.24
N PHE A 6 -1.40 -23.32 38.25
CA PHE A 6 -2.35 -22.98 37.19
C PHE A 6 -2.69 -21.49 37.16
N ILE A 7 -2.84 -20.84 38.32
CA ILE A 7 -3.14 -19.40 38.41
C ILE A 7 -1.94 -18.56 37.94
N ALA A 8 -0.71 -18.95 38.29
CA ALA A 8 0.50 -18.27 37.82
C ALA A 8 0.69 -18.40 36.29
N LEU A 9 0.35 -19.56 35.71
CA LEU A 9 0.45 -19.79 34.26
C LEU A 9 -0.59 -18.96 33.47
N VAL A 10 -1.82 -18.83 33.98
CA VAL A 10 -2.87 -18.02 33.34
C VAL A 10 -2.56 -16.52 33.43
N ALA A 11 -2.01 -16.05 34.56
CA ALA A 11 -1.57 -14.67 34.70
C ALA A 11 -0.40 -14.33 33.77
N ALA A 12 0.56 -15.26 33.59
CA ALA A 12 1.66 -15.09 32.64
C ALA A 12 1.19 -15.08 31.17
N LEU A 13 0.17 -15.87 30.84
CA LEU A 13 -0.43 -15.90 29.50
C LEU A 13 -1.22 -14.61 29.19
N ALA A 14 -1.87 -14.01 30.19
CA ALA A 14 -2.58 -12.74 30.05
C ALA A 14 -1.63 -11.54 29.87
N LEU A 15 -0.45 -11.54 30.51
CA LEU A 15 0.57 -10.50 30.29
C LEU A 15 1.27 -10.63 28.93
N ALA A 16 1.37 -11.83 28.35
CA ALA A 16 1.98 -12.04 27.03
C ALA A 16 1.14 -11.48 25.87
N PHE A 17 -0.14 -11.20 26.08
CA PHE A 17 -1.04 -10.61 25.08
C PHE A 17 -1.16 -9.07 25.17
N ALA A 18 -0.45 -8.44 26.12
CA ALA A 18 -0.43 -6.99 26.28
C ALA A 18 0.73 -6.32 25.50
N LEU A 19 1.14 -6.89 24.36
CA LEU A 19 2.00 -6.16 23.44
C LEU A 19 1.19 -4.98 22.89
N PRO A 20 1.68 -3.74 22.99
CA PRO A 20 1.03 -2.62 22.33
C PRO A 20 1.07 -2.90 20.83
N LEU A 21 -0.08 -3.21 20.26
CA LEU A 21 -0.28 -3.22 18.82
C LEU A 21 -0.24 -1.75 18.37
N VAL A 22 0.96 -1.18 18.26
CA VAL A 22 1.16 0.16 17.73
C VAL A 22 0.86 0.08 16.23
N ALA A 23 -0.38 0.36 15.86
CA ALA A 23 -0.77 0.48 14.46
C ALA A 23 -0.01 1.68 13.87
N ALA A 24 0.66 1.49 12.74
CA ALA A 24 1.26 2.59 12.01
C ALA A 24 0.17 3.57 11.57
N GLU A 25 0.32 4.84 11.95
CA GLU A 25 -0.62 5.89 11.55
C GLU A 25 -0.31 6.36 10.13
N ALA A 26 -1.36 6.50 9.32
CA ALA A 26 -1.21 7.05 7.98
C ALA A 26 -0.78 8.53 8.07
N PRO A 27 0.17 8.98 7.23
CA PRO A 27 0.56 10.38 7.21
C PRO A 27 -0.60 11.25 6.69
N ALA A 28 -0.48 12.56 6.94
CA ALA A 28 -1.40 13.54 6.37
C ALA A 28 -1.43 13.48 4.83
N ASP A 29 -2.53 13.96 4.25
CA ASP A 29 -2.69 14.09 2.82
C ASP A 29 -1.66 15.04 2.19
N GLY A 30 -1.52 14.97 0.86
CA GLY A 30 -0.56 15.77 0.12
C GLY A 30 0.80 15.10 -0.05
N TYR A 31 0.93 13.80 0.24
CA TYR A 31 2.19 13.09 0.03
C TYR A 31 2.56 13.10 -1.45
N ARG A 32 3.79 13.54 -1.78
CA ARG A 32 4.25 13.66 -3.16
C ARG A 32 5.11 12.45 -3.53
N MET A 33 4.62 11.65 -4.47
CA MET A 33 5.33 10.53 -5.07
C MET A 33 6.28 11.05 -6.16
N GLU A 34 7.49 11.44 -5.75
CA GLU A 34 8.45 12.16 -6.62
C GLU A 34 9.59 11.30 -7.16
N ALA A 35 9.40 9.98 -7.18
CA ALA A 35 10.44 9.04 -7.64
C ALA A 35 10.70 9.09 -9.15
N THR A 36 9.90 9.88 -9.90
CA THR A 36 10.02 10.09 -11.35
C THR A 36 9.86 11.57 -11.69
N LYS A 37 10.10 11.94 -12.96
CA LYS A 37 9.88 13.31 -13.47
C LYS A 37 8.41 13.75 -13.49
N MET A 38 7.47 12.82 -13.28
CA MET A 38 6.03 13.07 -13.27
C MET A 38 5.47 12.78 -11.87
N PRO A 39 5.63 13.72 -10.92
CA PRO A 39 5.18 13.50 -9.56
C PRO A 39 3.65 13.41 -9.47
N VAL A 40 3.16 12.55 -8.58
CA VAL A 40 1.73 12.37 -8.28
C VAL A 40 1.50 12.67 -6.80
N VAL A 41 0.38 13.31 -6.46
CA VAL A 41 -0.05 13.49 -5.08
C VAL A 41 -0.87 12.29 -4.65
N PHE A 42 -0.50 11.67 -3.53
CA PHE A 42 -1.22 10.58 -2.90
C PHE A 42 -1.80 11.04 -1.56
N ASN A 43 -3.08 10.76 -1.36
CA ASN A 43 -3.83 11.12 -0.17
C ASN A 43 -4.28 9.83 0.53
N HIS A 44 -3.91 9.64 1.79
CA HIS A 44 -4.35 8.45 2.54
C HIS A 44 -5.83 8.56 2.91
N SER A 45 -6.36 9.77 3.10
CA SER A 45 -7.77 9.96 3.44
C SER A 45 -8.72 9.40 2.39
N THR A 46 -8.37 9.50 1.10
CA THR A 46 -9.17 8.97 -0.01
C THR A 46 -9.02 7.44 -0.17
N HIS A 47 -8.14 6.82 0.61
CA HIS A 47 -7.88 5.37 0.61
C HIS A 47 -8.14 4.73 1.98
N ALA A 48 -8.82 5.43 2.90
CA ALA A 48 -9.04 4.96 4.28
C ALA A 48 -9.84 3.64 4.38
N SER A 49 -10.53 3.22 3.32
CA SER A 49 -11.23 1.94 3.24
C SER A 49 -10.35 0.77 2.75
N ALA A 50 -9.18 1.05 2.18
CA ALA A 50 -8.21 0.03 1.78
C ALA A 50 -7.42 -0.46 3.00
N GLN A 51 -7.03 -1.73 3.02
CA GLN A 51 -6.13 -2.21 4.07
C GLN A 51 -4.73 -1.68 3.80
N CYS A 52 -3.98 -1.32 4.85
CA CYS A 52 -2.61 -0.82 4.68
C CYS A 52 -1.76 -1.80 3.87
N ALA A 53 -1.91 -3.11 4.13
CA ALA A 53 -1.19 -4.18 3.46
C ALA A 53 -1.56 -4.38 1.97
N ASP A 54 -2.65 -3.77 1.48
CA ASP A 54 -3.00 -3.81 0.05
C ASP A 54 -2.02 -2.98 -0.79
N CYS A 55 -1.39 -1.97 -0.17
CA CYS A 55 -0.35 -1.13 -0.79
C CYS A 55 1.04 -1.39 -0.16
N HIS A 56 1.09 -1.36 1.17
CA HIS A 56 2.26 -1.68 2.00
C HIS A 56 2.37 -3.18 2.20
N HIS A 57 2.45 -3.92 1.10
CA HIS A 57 2.46 -5.37 1.11
C HIS A 57 3.65 -5.90 1.92
N PRO A 58 3.50 -7.07 2.58
CA PRO A 58 4.59 -7.67 3.31
C PRO A 58 5.77 -7.98 2.40
N VAL A 59 6.98 -7.87 2.96
CA VAL A 59 8.23 -8.31 2.34
C VAL A 59 8.87 -9.31 3.29
N ASP A 60 9.14 -10.52 2.80
CA ASP A 60 9.64 -11.64 3.61
C ASP A 60 8.80 -11.92 4.87
N GLY A 61 7.47 -11.78 4.73
CA GLY A 61 6.50 -12.02 5.80
C GLY A 61 6.44 -10.92 6.86
N LYS A 62 7.10 -9.78 6.66
CA LYS A 62 7.11 -8.64 7.58
C LYS A 62 6.39 -7.45 7.00
N GLU A 63 5.75 -6.66 7.86
CA GLU A 63 5.17 -5.37 7.48
C GLU A 63 6.23 -4.44 6.88
N ASN A 64 5.86 -3.68 5.85
CA ASN A 64 6.76 -2.81 5.13
C ASN A 64 6.09 -1.48 4.77
N PHE A 65 6.48 -0.42 5.48
CA PHE A 65 5.99 0.94 5.23
C PHE A 65 7.01 1.82 4.49
N GLY A 66 8.06 1.21 3.92
CA GLY A 66 9.05 1.92 3.12
C GLY A 66 8.48 2.50 1.83
N LYS A 67 9.21 3.44 1.23
CA LYS A 67 8.88 3.96 -0.10
C LYS A 67 8.95 2.83 -1.12
N CYS A 68 8.01 2.80 -2.08
CA CYS A 68 7.98 1.79 -3.14
C CYS A 68 9.28 1.78 -3.97
N SER A 69 9.86 2.96 -4.17
CA SER A 69 11.09 3.18 -4.93
C SER A 69 12.38 3.08 -4.12
N THR A 70 12.33 2.53 -2.90
CA THR A 70 13.55 2.24 -2.14
C THR A 70 14.47 1.33 -2.98
N GLU A 71 15.78 1.54 -2.90
CA GLU A 71 16.75 0.70 -3.60
C GLU A 71 16.54 -0.79 -3.26
N GLY A 72 16.54 -1.65 -4.29
CA GLY A 72 16.22 -3.07 -4.14
C GLY A 72 14.72 -3.42 -4.14
N CYS A 73 13.82 -2.44 -4.17
CA CYS A 73 12.37 -2.64 -4.31
C CYS A 73 11.91 -2.44 -5.76
N HIS A 74 11.18 -1.36 -6.05
CA HIS A 74 10.65 -1.09 -7.39
C HIS A 74 11.51 -0.05 -8.12
N SER A 75 12.29 -0.50 -9.10
CA SER A 75 13.21 0.34 -9.88
C SER A 75 12.48 1.46 -10.63
N THR A 76 13.02 2.66 -10.54
CA THR A 76 12.58 3.85 -11.29
C THR A 76 13.42 4.12 -12.53
N ALA A 77 14.39 3.26 -12.84
CA ALA A 77 15.21 3.40 -14.03
C ALA A 77 14.32 3.33 -15.29
N GLU A 78 14.49 4.28 -16.21
CA GLU A 78 13.70 4.34 -17.45
C GLU A 78 13.83 3.07 -18.29
N ALA A 79 15.02 2.44 -18.28
CA ALA A 79 15.26 1.16 -18.95
C ALA A 79 14.37 0.02 -18.40
N ASP A 80 13.98 0.09 -17.12
CA ASP A 80 13.19 -0.93 -16.44
C ASP A 80 11.68 -0.69 -16.55
N LYS A 81 11.23 0.39 -17.19
CA LYS A 81 9.81 0.79 -17.23
C LYS A 81 8.86 -0.35 -17.65
N ASN A 82 9.32 -1.26 -18.50
CA ASN A 82 8.53 -2.41 -18.97
C ASN A 82 8.79 -3.71 -18.20
N VAL A 83 9.80 -3.75 -17.32
CA VAL A 83 10.17 -4.91 -16.51
C VAL A 83 9.13 -5.14 -15.42
N LYS A 84 8.73 -6.40 -15.21
CA LYS A 84 7.79 -6.77 -14.15
C LYS A 84 8.33 -6.32 -12.79
N GLY A 85 7.49 -5.67 -12.00
CA GLY A 85 7.89 -5.16 -10.68
C GLY A 85 8.66 -3.84 -10.70
N SER A 86 8.86 -3.22 -11.87
CA SER A 86 9.34 -1.83 -11.92
C SER A 86 8.34 -0.87 -11.29
N TYR A 87 8.81 0.30 -10.87
CA TYR A 87 7.98 1.34 -10.26
C TYR A 87 6.80 1.73 -11.16
N TYR A 88 7.05 1.81 -12.47
CA TYR A 88 5.98 2.09 -13.43
C TYR A 88 4.93 0.98 -13.45
N LYS A 89 5.35 -0.28 -13.48
CA LYS A 89 4.47 -1.44 -13.60
C LYS A 89 3.61 -1.68 -12.37
N VAL A 90 4.18 -1.53 -11.16
CA VAL A 90 3.42 -1.68 -9.92
C VAL A 90 2.38 -0.58 -9.68
N ILE A 91 2.48 0.53 -10.40
CA ILE A 91 1.47 1.62 -10.38
C ILE A 91 0.46 1.46 -11.53
N HIS A 92 0.92 1.17 -12.76
CA HIS A 92 0.13 1.35 -13.98
C HIS A 92 -0.41 0.09 -14.62
N ASP A 93 0.05 -1.11 -14.23
CA ASP A 93 -0.48 -2.33 -14.85
C ASP A 93 -1.98 -2.45 -14.56
N ARG A 94 -2.76 -2.66 -15.62
CA ARG A 94 -4.24 -2.71 -15.51
C ARG A 94 -4.76 -3.99 -14.88
N LYS A 95 -3.91 -5.02 -14.82
CA LYS A 95 -4.21 -6.32 -14.20
C LYS A 95 -3.46 -6.38 -12.88
N ALA A 96 -4.16 -6.77 -11.82
CA ALA A 96 -3.52 -7.03 -10.54
C ALA A 96 -2.49 -8.16 -10.67
N GLY A 97 -1.37 -8.02 -9.97
CA GLY A 97 -0.42 -9.09 -9.75
C GLY A 97 -0.78 -9.84 -8.47
N THR A 98 0.23 -10.14 -7.66
CA THR A 98 0.04 -10.58 -6.26
C THR A 98 -0.48 -9.46 -5.36
N VAL A 99 -0.27 -8.21 -5.77
CA VAL A 99 -0.72 -6.99 -5.10
C VAL A 99 -1.44 -6.13 -6.14
N ALA A 100 -2.50 -5.44 -5.73
CA ALA A 100 -3.21 -4.52 -6.61
C ALA A 100 -2.31 -3.32 -6.94
N THR A 101 -2.29 -2.92 -8.22
CA THR A 101 -1.71 -1.64 -8.64
C THR A 101 -2.75 -0.52 -8.47
N CYS A 102 -2.29 0.72 -8.49
CA CYS A 102 -3.16 1.90 -8.49
C CYS A 102 -4.22 1.80 -9.59
N ILE A 103 -3.77 1.52 -10.83
CA ILE A 103 -4.66 1.47 -11.99
C ILE A 103 -5.58 0.25 -11.98
N SER A 104 -5.14 -0.91 -11.47
CA SER A 104 -6.02 -2.09 -11.37
C SER A 104 -7.18 -1.84 -10.43
N CYS A 105 -6.91 -1.36 -9.19
CA CYS A 105 -7.95 -1.04 -8.23
C CYS A 105 -8.85 0.11 -8.72
N HIS A 106 -8.26 1.16 -9.30
CA HIS A 106 -9.04 2.27 -9.85
C HIS A 106 -9.94 1.87 -11.02
N ASN A 107 -9.55 0.88 -11.84
CA ASN A 107 -10.44 0.33 -12.86
C ASN A 107 -11.66 -0.33 -12.23
N ASP A 108 -11.46 -1.09 -11.15
CA ASP A 108 -12.55 -1.78 -10.43
C ASP A 108 -13.49 -0.77 -9.75
N VAL A 109 -12.93 0.23 -9.06
CA VAL A 109 -13.70 1.32 -8.44
C VAL A 109 -14.47 2.14 -9.47
N ALA A 110 -13.88 2.41 -10.63
CA ALA A 110 -14.55 3.16 -11.69
C ALA A 110 -15.65 2.34 -12.39
N GLY A 111 -15.51 1.02 -12.48
CA GLY A 111 -16.52 0.14 -13.06
C GLY A 111 -16.89 0.52 -14.49
N ALA A 112 -18.14 0.89 -14.74
CA ALA A 112 -18.62 1.38 -16.05
C ALA A 112 -18.75 2.91 -16.14
N ASP A 113 -18.54 3.63 -15.04
CA ASP A 113 -18.70 5.09 -14.94
C ASP A 113 -17.58 5.79 -15.73
N LYS A 114 -17.98 6.58 -16.74
CA LYS A 114 -17.04 7.26 -17.65
C LYS A 114 -16.27 8.39 -16.95
N ASP A 115 -16.91 9.10 -16.04
CA ASP A 115 -16.31 10.23 -15.35
C ASP A 115 -15.30 9.72 -14.33
N LYS A 116 -15.66 8.67 -13.58
CA LYS A 116 -14.70 7.98 -12.70
C LYS A 116 -13.56 7.34 -13.49
N LYS A 117 -13.82 6.75 -14.66
CA LYS A 117 -12.72 6.23 -15.52
C LYS A 117 -11.75 7.32 -15.90
N LYS A 118 -12.24 8.48 -16.34
CA LYS A 118 -11.39 9.62 -16.68
C LYS A 118 -10.61 10.12 -15.47
N ALA A 119 -11.27 10.29 -14.33
CA ALA A 119 -10.66 10.80 -13.11
C ALA A 119 -9.63 9.83 -12.50
N LEU A 120 -9.91 8.53 -12.45
CA LEU A 120 -9.12 7.56 -11.70
C LEU A 120 -8.11 6.78 -12.55
N THR A 121 -8.34 6.66 -13.87
CA THR A 121 -7.52 5.80 -14.76
C THR A 121 -6.93 6.53 -15.96
N GLY A 122 -7.28 7.81 -16.14
CA GLY A 122 -6.79 8.62 -17.24
C GLY A 122 -5.29 8.92 -17.12
N CYS A 123 -4.57 8.84 -18.23
CA CYS A 123 -3.14 9.16 -18.29
C CYS A 123 -2.83 10.66 -18.19
N LYS A 124 -3.84 11.51 -18.48
CA LYS A 124 -3.77 12.98 -18.46
C LYS A 124 -5.15 13.55 -18.12
N GLN A 125 -5.19 14.74 -17.53
CA GLN A 125 -6.41 15.36 -17.02
C GLN A 125 -7.19 14.39 -16.13
N SER A 126 -6.47 13.76 -15.20
CA SER A 126 -6.99 12.84 -14.20
C SER A 126 -6.60 13.34 -12.82
N SER A 127 -7.13 12.70 -11.76
CA SER A 127 -6.76 13.04 -10.39
C SER A 127 -5.28 12.76 -10.08
N CYS A 128 -4.63 11.89 -10.85
CA CYS A 128 -3.20 11.58 -10.69
C CYS A 128 -2.30 12.50 -11.55
N HIS A 129 -2.72 12.76 -12.79
CA HIS A 129 -2.01 13.61 -13.74
C HIS A 129 -2.97 14.68 -14.28
N PRO A 130 -3.16 15.81 -13.57
CA PRO A 130 -4.02 16.91 -14.00
C PRO A 130 -3.65 17.50 -15.36
#